data_AF-A0A533WQB6-F1
#
_entry.id   AF-A0A533WQB6-F1
#
_cell.length_a   1.000
_cell.length_b   1.000
_cell.length_c   1.000
_cell.angle_alpha   90.00
_cell.angle_beta   90.00
_cell.angle_gamma   90.00
#
_symmetry.space_group_name_H-M   'P 1'
#
loop_
_entity.id
_entity.type
_entity.pdbx_description
1 polymer ?
#
loop_
_entity_poly.entity_id
_entity_poly.type
_entity_poly.pdbx_seq_one_letter_code
_entity_poly.pdbx_strand_id
1 'polypeptide(L)'
;MEIIEFILLMCENGARKTHVMYRCNLNSKQINQYLEFLLDSEMLETIQERPSSKRHIYKTTDLGKKFIAHYKELASLFTRAPTPSLT
;
A
#
# COMPACT_ATOMS: atom_id res chain seq x y z
N MET A 1 3.85 8.75 -5.34
CA MET A 1 4.45 7.48 -4.88
C MET A 1 4.14 7.19 -3.42
N GLU A 2 4.14 8.17 -2.53
CA GLU A 2 3.76 7.99 -1.11
C GLU A 2 2.41 7.29 -0.90
N ILE A 3 1.36 7.69 -1.64
CA ILE A 3 0.05 7.03 -1.55
C ILE A 3 0.07 5.57 -2.00
N ILE A 4 0.92 5.22 -2.97
CA ILE A 4 1.08 3.84 -3.43
C ILE A 4 1.75 3.02 -2.33
N GLU A 5 2.85 3.52 -1.76
CA GLU A 5 3.52 2.85 -0.64
C GLU A 5 2.58 2.68 0.56
N PHE A 6 1.79 3.70 0.89
CA PHE A 6 0.82 3.63 1.98
C PHE A 6 -0.30 2.62 1.72
N ILE A 7 -0.84 2.55 0.50
CA ILE A 7 -1.85 1.54 0.13
C ILE A 7 -1.26 0.13 0.25
N LEU A 8 -0.04 -0.09 -0.23
CA LEU A 8 0.64 -1.37 -0.13
C LEU A 8 0.93 -1.75 1.33
N LEU A 9 1.34 -0.81 2.19
CA LEU A 9 1.51 -1.05 3.62
C LEU A 9 0.19 -1.46 4.29
N MET A 10 -0.91 -0.76 3.97
CA MET A 10 -2.23 -1.08 4.51
C MET A 10 -2.73 -2.48 4.08
N CYS A 11 -2.25 -2.98 2.95
CA CYS A 11 -2.66 -4.27 2.38
C CYS A 11 -1.71 -5.43 2.73
N GLU A 12 -0.63 -5.24 3.49
CA GLU A 12 0.33 -6.34 3.80
C GLU A 12 -0.34 -7.57 4.42
N ASN A 13 -1.30 -7.34 5.34
CA ASN A 13 -2.07 -8.39 6.00
C ASN A 13 -3.47 -8.59 5.40
N GLY A 14 -3.73 -7.98 4.23
CA GLY A 14 -5.04 -7.96 3.61
C GLY A 14 -5.90 -6.79 4.10
N ALA A 15 -6.48 -6.04 3.16
CA ALA A 15 -7.42 -4.97 3.47
C ALA A 15 -8.59 -4.93 2.49
N ARG A 16 -9.76 -4.52 2.98
CA ARG A 16 -10.90 -4.19 2.12
C ARG A 16 -10.68 -2.84 1.45
N LYS A 17 -11.17 -2.67 0.22
CA LYS A 17 -11.21 -1.37 -0.50
C LYS A 17 -11.71 -0.24 0.40
N THR A 18 -12.80 -0.47 1.14
CA THR A 18 -13.39 0.56 2.02
C THR A 18 -12.44 0.97 3.14
N HIS A 19 -11.67 0.04 3.70
CA HIS A 19 -10.69 0.35 4.75
C HIS A 19 -9.55 1.20 4.18
N VAL A 20 -9.02 0.83 3.02
CA VAL A 20 -7.95 1.61 2.35
C VAL A 20 -8.45 3.01 1.99
N MET A 21 -9.66 3.10 1.42
CA MET A 21 -10.29 4.37 1.03
C MET A 21 -10.39 5.36 2.19
N TYR A 22 -10.93 4.93 3.34
CA TYR A 22 -11.06 5.78 4.53
C TYR A 22 -9.71 6.20 5.10
N ARG A 23 -8.70 5.31 5.09
CA ARG A 23 -7.37 5.59 5.64
C ARG A 23 -6.55 6.53 4.76
N CYS A 24 -6.77 6.48 3.44
CA CYS A 24 -6.10 7.35 2.47
C CYS A 24 -6.86 8.65 2.18
N ASN A 25 -8.04 8.86 2.79
CA ASN A 25 -8.96 9.96 2.46
C ASN A 25 -9.26 10.08 0.95
N LEU A 26 -9.39 8.93 0.28
CA LEU A 26 -9.65 8.87 -1.16
C LEU A 26 -11.16 8.73 -1.42
N ASN A 27 -11.63 9.27 -2.54
CA ASN A 27 -12.96 8.94 -3.02
C ASN A 27 -12.96 7.60 -3.79
N SER A 28 -14.16 7.06 -4.06
CA SER A 28 -14.32 5.74 -4.71
C SER A 28 -13.64 5.64 -6.08
N LYS A 29 -13.63 6.73 -6.87
CA LYS A 29 -12.98 6.78 -8.19
C LYS A 29 -11.46 6.70 -8.04
N GLN A 30 -10.89 7.51 -7.16
CA GLN A 30 -9.44 7.55 -6.94
C GLN A 30 -8.91 6.20 -6.43
N ILE A 31 -9.55 5.63 -5.40
CA ILE A 31 -9.08 4.34 -4.86
C ILE A 31 -9.19 3.22 -5.90
N ASN A 32 -10.22 3.21 -6.76
CA ASN A 32 -10.31 2.24 -7.84
C ASN A 32 -9.13 2.34 -8.80
N GLN A 33 -8.80 3.56 -9.24
CA GLN A 33 -7.66 3.78 -10.14
C GLN A 33 -6.34 3.30 -9.54
N TYR A 34 -6.12 3.54 -8.24
CA TYR A 34 -4.92 3.04 -7.56
C TYR A 34 -4.92 1.52 -7.42
N LEU A 35 -6.04 0.91 -7.03
CA LEU A 35 -6.12 -0.53 -6.87
C LEU A 35 -5.99 -1.26 -8.21
N GLU A 36 -6.61 -0.76 -9.28
CA GLU A 36 -6.46 -1.28 -10.64
C GLU A 36 -4.99 -1.20 -11.08
N PHE A 37 -4.36 -0.02 -10.96
CA PHE A 37 -2.94 0.13 -11.28
C PHE A 37 -2.03 -0.84 -10.51
N LEU A 38 -2.30 -1.06 -9.22
CA LEU A 38 -1.47 -1.95 -8.39
C LEU A 38 -1.75 -3.44 -8.63
N LEU A 39 -2.95 -3.80 -9.07
CA LEU A 39 -3.26 -5.14 -9.54
C LEU A 39 -2.59 -5.41 -10.90
N ASP A 40 -2.71 -4.47 -11.84
CA ASP A 40 -2.13 -4.57 -13.19
C ASP A 40 -0.59 -4.63 -13.17
N SER A 41 0.03 -4.06 -12.14
CA SER A 41 1.48 -4.12 -11.90
C SER A 41 1.91 -5.28 -11.00
N GLU A 42 0.99 -6.17 -10.63
CA GLU A 42 1.23 -7.36 -9.78
C GLU A 42 1.77 -7.03 -8.37
N MET A 43 1.59 -5.80 -7.90
CA MET A 43 2.00 -5.35 -6.57
C MET A 43 0.94 -5.64 -5.50
N LEU A 44 -0.31 -5.77 -5.93
CA LEU A 44 -1.42 -6.31 -5.16
C LEU A 44 -1.95 -7.58 -5.80
N GLU A 45 -2.56 -8.41 -4.97
CA GLU A 45 -3.40 -9.53 -5.36
C GLU A 45 -4.76 -9.45 -4.66
N THR A 46 -5.75 -10.13 -5.21
CA THR A 46 -7.10 -10.22 -4.63
C THR A 46 -7.32 -11.60 -4.02
N ILE A 47 -7.67 -11.66 -2.73
CA ILE A 47 -7.89 -12.91 -2.00
C ILE A 47 -9.32 -12.95 -1.48
N GLN A 48 -9.97 -14.12 -1.53
CA GLN A 48 -11.26 -14.30 -0.86
C GLN A 48 -11.10 -14.15 0.65
N GLU A 49 -11.93 -13.31 1.26
CA GLU A 49 -11.84 -13.05 2.71
C GLU A 49 -12.15 -14.30 3.54
N ARG A 50 -13.06 -15.14 3.04
CA ARG A 50 -13.48 -16.40 3.67
C ARG A 50 -13.81 -17.42 2.59
N PRO A 51 -13.64 -18.72 2.86
CA PRO A 51 -14.18 -19.77 2.01
C PRO A 51 -15.68 -19.52 1.77
N SER A 52 -16.10 -19.53 0.51
CA SER A 52 -17.50 -19.30 0.07
C SER A 52 -18.02 -17.86 0.17
N SER A 53 -17.17 -16.87 0.44
CA SER A 53 -17.57 -15.46 0.43
C SER A 53 -17.35 -14.82 -0.95
N LYS A 54 -18.31 -14.03 -1.43
CA LYS A 54 -18.12 -13.15 -2.59
C LYS A 54 -17.23 -11.94 -2.29
N ARG A 55 -16.87 -11.72 -1.02
CA ARG A 55 -16.06 -10.58 -0.59
C ARG A 55 -14.58 -10.93 -0.72
N HIS A 56 -13.84 -9.99 -1.30
CA HIS A 56 -12.41 -10.06 -1.42
C HIS A 56 -11.71 -8.98 -0.60
N ILE A 57 -10.44 -9.25 -0.30
CA ILE A 57 -9.47 -8.33 0.26
C ILE A 57 -8.32 -8.17 -0.74
N TYR A 58 -7.66 -7.03 -0.69
CA TYR A 58 -6.43 -6.74 -1.41
C TYR A 58 -5.27 -7.08 -0.51
N LYS A 59 -4.31 -7.87 -1.00
CA LYS A 59 -3.10 -8.23 -0.28
C LYS A 59 -1.86 -7.82 -1.06
N THR A 60 -0.86 -7.31 -0.35
CA THR A 60 0.42 -6.94 -0.94
C THR A 60 1.24 -8.18 -1.28
N THR A 61 1.64 -8.27 -2.54
CA THR A 61 2.50 -9.34 -3.05
C THR A 61 3.95 -9.13 -2.62
N ASP A 62 4.82 -10.10 -2.90
CA ASP A 62 6.25 -9.93 -2.65
C ASP A 62 6.89 -8.86 -3.54
N LEU A 63 6.35 -8.62 -4.74
CA LEU A 63 6.76 -7.50 -5.59
C LEU A 63 6.38 -6.16 -4.94
N GLY A 64 5.16 -6.04 -4.41
CA GLY A 64 4.72 -4.86 -3.66
C GLY A 64 5.60 -4.58 -2.44
N LYS A 65 6.01 -5.61 -1.70
CA LYS A 65 6.93 -5.47 -0.56
C LYS A 65 8.31 -4.96 -0.97
N LYS A 66 8.85 -5.44 -2.09
CA LYS A 66 10.13 -4.94 -2.64
C LYS A 66 10.04 -3.45 -2.98
N PHE A 67 8.93 -3.02 -3.59
CA PHE A 67 8.72 -1.60 -3.85
C PHE A 67 8.67 -0.77 -2.58
N ILE A 68 7.97 -1.22 -1.53
CA ILE A 68 7.93 -0.52 -0.24
C ILE A 68 9.37 -0.35 0.30
N ALA A 69 10.19 -1.39 0.25
CA ALA A 69 11.58 -1.34 0.72
C ALA A 69 12.40 -0.30 -0.06
N HIS A 70 12.38 -0.37 -1.40
CA HIS A 70 13.12 0.58 -2.24
C HIS A 70 12.60 2.02 -2.12
N TYR A 71 11.28 2.20 -1.98
CA TYR A 71 10.70 3.51 -1.76
C TYR A 71 11.17 4.12 -0.43
N LYS A 72 11.24 3.32 0.64
CA LYS A 72 11.77 3.77 1.95
C LYS A 72 13.25 4.12 1.87
N GLU A 73 14.05 3.32 1.16
CA GLU A 73 15.47 3.63 0.91
C GLU A 73 15.62 4.97 0.20
N LEU A 74 14.86 5.20 -0.89
CA LEU A 74 14.87 6.46 -1.62
C LEU A 74 14.36 7.63 -0.76
N ALA A 75 13.27 7.44 0.00
CA ALA A 75 12.71 8.45 0.89
C ALA A 75 13.70 8.86 2.00
N SER A 76 14.55 7.93 2.46
CA SER A 76 15.57 8.22 3.45
C SER A 76 16.61 9.24 2.97
N LEU A 77 16.87 9.31 1.66
CA LEU A 77 17.78 10.31 1.06
C LEU A 77 17.27 11.75 1.24
N PHE A 78 15.95 11.91 1.35
CA PHE A 78 15.30 13.21 1.56
C PHE A 78 15.06 13.53 3.03
N THR A 79 15.30 12.57 3.93
CA THR A 79 15.14 12.77 5.37
C THR A 79 16.47 13.24 5.94
N ARG A 80 16.55 14.50 6.38
CA ARG A 80 17.77 15.04 7.00
C ARG A 80 18.12 14.18 8.23
N ALA A 81 19.35 13.66 8.29
CA ALA A 81 19.84 12.94 9.46
C ALA A 81 19.56 13.76 10.74
N PRO A 82 19.14 13.15 11.86
CA PRO A 82 19.01 13.86 13.11
C PRO A 82 20.34 14.56 13.38
N THR A 83 20.32 15.90 13.47
CA THR A 83 21.50 16.65 13.89
C THR A 83 21.89 16.05 15.25
N PRO A 84 23.09 15.47 15.43
CA PRO A 84 23.46 14.93 16.72
C PRO A 84 23.36 16.06 17.73
N SER A 85 22.47 15.90 18.71
CA SER A 85 22.38 16.80 19.84
C SER A 85 23.77 16.83 20.47
N LEU A 86 24.46 17.97 20.35
CA LEU A 86 25.66 18.24 21.12
C LEU A 86 25.18 18.42 22.57
N THR A 87 25.22 17.34 23.34
CA THR A 87 25.26 17.37 24.82
C THR A 87 26.68 17.13 25.27
#